data_AF-A0A812V6I1-F1
#
_entry.id   AF-A0A812V6I1-F1
#
_cell.length_a   1.000
_cell.length_b   1.000
_cell.length_c   1.000
_cell.angle_alpha   90.00
_cell.angle_beta   90.00
_cell.angle_gamma   90.00
#
_symmetry.space_group_name_H-M   'P 1'
#
loop_
_entity.id
_entity.type
_entity.pdbx_description
1 polymer ?
#
loop_
_entity_poly.entity_id
_entity_poly.type
_entity_poly.pdbx_seq_one_letter_code
_entity_poly.pdbx_strand_id
1 'polypeptide(L)'
;MGASSGARFRLQASAGLRCREADSLGCRLERHEDMQARADGLVRWFQELKENEVPDVVVFNEIFSKAASTIFRRLCNPQWRRNGWYAKDNVLACSSAGHFGFATRVLNPAGWVKISGGVVIMVRKGLYIADFHEEAYVDHDFEDGMSQKGFMRVRVGHPSIGDVWVIGSHVQAWPQNAGIRVKQWKQMWRHIDTTIPGGSKLVIAGDMNTETSEVETMKKELHSESSPLDESGFWLPLRTPLPYSSYGGAGQNAYLHYDHQETHEKSPHDQIMYVSAGNKYLSPKNMTWQYLPMKSDACFPSAITTPNISVDDLSDHYAAYAQLCYGSRCEIQQLSGHRGFTGIGLGDEFRCCAGRGVVAGKCFDWAPGGVHAGQIGLSSSKFCTKSGKHTCTTEVQAESVEDCYVKLAEMDLPYGLIKCQ
;
A
#
# COMPACT_ATOMS: atom_id res chain seq x y z
N MET A 1 -43.77 -45.09 28.93
CA MET A 1 -43.67 -43.88 29.79
C MET A 1 -42.31 -43.24 29.55
N GLY A 2 -42.24 -41.90 29.44
CA GLY A 2 -41.00 -41.10 29.56
C GLY A 2 -39.80 -41.46 28.68
N ALA A 3 -39.75 -40.93 27.45
CA ALA A 3 -38.50 -40.76 26.70
C ALA A 3 -38.21 -39.25 26.57
N SER A 4 -37.14 -38.77 27.21
CA SER A 4 -36.83 -37.34 27.31
C SER A 4 -36.12 -36.80 26.07
N SER A 5 -36.59 -35.65 25.57
CA SER A 5 -36.00 -34.92 24.44
C SER A 5 -34.62 -34.34 24.76
N GLY A 6 -33.60 -34.71 23.98
CA GLY A 6 -32.26 -34.11 24.04
C GLY A 6 -31.99 -33.17 22.86
N ALA A 7 -32.31 -31.89 23.01
CA ALA A 7 -31.99 -30.87 22.01
C ALA A 7 -30.48 -30.52 22.04
N ARG A 8 -29.76 -30.70 20.92
CA ARG A 8 -28.36 -30.26 20.79
C ARG A 8 -28.29 -28.80 20.35
N PHE A 9 -28.12 -27.89 21.30
CA PHE A 9 -27.62 -26.54 21.00
C PHE A 9 -26.16 -26.62 20.52
N ARG A 10 -25.89 -26.13 19.31
CA ARG A 10 -24.53 -25.75 18.89
C ARG A 10 -24.28 -24.30 19.32
N LEU A 11 -23.46 -24.12 20.35
CA LEU A 11 -22.88 -22.81 20.67
C LEU A 11 -21.88 -22.43 19.56
N GLN A 12 -22.07 -21.25 18.96
CA GLN A 12 -21.02 -20.60 18.19
C GLN A 12 -19.91 -20.19 19.15
N ALA A 13 -18.67 -20.60 18.85
CA ALA A 13 -17.50 -20.08 19.55
C ALA A 13 -17.20 -18.68 19.01
N SER A 14 -17.60 -17.66 19.76
CA SER A 14 -17.05 -16.30 19.60
C SER A 14 -15.57 -16.31 20.01
N ALA A 15 -14.77 -15.43 19.39
CA ALA A 15 -13.36 -15.25 19.73
C ALA A 15 -13.23 -14.58 21.11
N GLY A 16 -13.31 -15.38 22.17
CA GLY A 16 -13.22 -14.93 23.54
C GLY A 16 -11.77 -14.74 23.98
N LEU A 17 -11.38 -13.49 24.28
CA LEU A 17 -10.16 -13.19 25.00
C LEU A 17 -10.08 -14.03 26.29
N ARG A 18 -8.89 -14.57 26.59
CA ARG A 18 -8.55 -15.14 27.90
C ARG A 18 -7.18 -14.66 28.34
N CYS A 19 -7.12 -13.45 28.90
CA CYS A 19 -6.16 -13.19 29.95
C CYS A 19 -6.67 -13.90 31.21
N ARG A 20 -5.90 -14.86 31.73
CA ARG A 20 -6.06 -15.32 33.11
C ARG A 20 -5.07 -14.55 33.98
N GLU A 21 -5.48 -14.29 35.21
CA GLU A 21 -4.72 -13.53 36.20
C GLU A 21 -3.34 -14.17 36.46
N ALA A 22 -2.29 -13.37 36.33
CA ALA A 22 -0.97 -13.59 36.93
C ALA A 22 -0.19 -12.28 36.96
N ASP A 23 0.32 -11.90 38.13
CA ASP A 23 0.94 -10.60 38.37
C ASP A 23 2.35 -10.43 37.76
N SER A 24 2.72 -9.15 37.58
CA SER A 24 4.10 -8.62 37.61
C SER A 24 5.14 -9.03 36.56
N LEU A 25 4.86 -9.95 35.62
CA LEU A 25 5.73 -10.19 34.45
C LEU A 25 4.99 -9.88 33.14
N GLY A 26 5.54 -8.95 32.36
CA GLY A 26 4.83 -8.26 31.30
C GLY A 26 4.32 -9.17 30.19
N CYS A 27 2.99 -9.26 30.06
CA CYS A 27 2.33 -9.70 28.83
C CYS A 27 2.64 -8.73 27.69
N ARG A 28 3.73 -8.99 26.94
CA ARG A 28 3.87 -8.48 25.58
C ARG A 28 2.83 -9.19 24.71
N LEU A 29 1.68 -8.54 24.57
CA LEU A 29 0.76 -8.83 23.47
C LEU A 29 1.44 -8.38 22.17
N GLU A 30 2.22 -9.28 21.57
CA GLU A 30 2.66 -9.17 20.18
C GLU A 30 1.41 -9.28 19.31
N ARG A 31 0.79 -8.13 19.02
CA ARG A 31 -0.36 -8.04 18.12
C ARG A 31 0.15 -8.10 16.69
N HIS A 32 0.11 -9.29 16.10
CA HIS A 32 0.21 -9.45 14.66
C HIS A 32 -0.89 -8.65 13.94
N GLU A 33 -0.66 -8.33 12.67
CA GLU A 33 -1.56 -7.51 11.88
C GLU A 33 -2.93 -8.17 11.64
N ASP A 34 -4.01 -7.41 11.78
CA ASP A 34 -5.33 -7.86 11.29
C ASP A 34 -5.44 -7.63 9.78
N MET A 35 -4.87 -8.56 9.03
CA MET A 35 -4.92 -8.60 7.57
C MET A 35 -6.35 -8.66 7.00
N GLN A 36 -7.32 -9.14 7.79
CA GLN A 36 -8.72 -9.17 7.37
C GLN A 36 -9.35 -7.78 7.52
N ALA A 37 -9.03 -7.03 8.58
CA ALA A 37 -9.38 -5.62 8.70
C ALA A 37 -8.75 -4.78 7.58
N ARG A 38 -7.46 -5.01 7.24
CA ARG A 38 -6.79 -4.37 6.07
C ARG A 38 -7.58 -4.61 4.78
N ALA A 39 -7.90 -5.87 4.48
CA ALA A 39 -8.67 -6.24 3.30
C ALA A 39 -10.09 -5.63 3.30
N ASP A 40 -10.77 -5.60 4.45
CA ASP A 40 -12.14 -5.08 4.54
C ASP A 40 -12.21 -3.55 4.45
N GLY A 41 -11.16 -2.84 4.88
CA GLY A 41 -11.01 -1.40 4.66
C GLY A 41 -10.78 -1.05 3.19
N LEU A 42 -9.86 -1.75 2.50
CA LEU A 42 -9.68 -1.60 1.04
C LEU A 42 -10.98 -1.85 0.26
N VAL A 43 -11.72 -2.91 0.63
CA VAL A 43 -13.03 -3.18 0.01
C VAL A 43 -14.02 -2.04 0.23
N ARG A 44 -14.12 -1.51 1.46
CA ARG A 44 -15.04 -0.42 1.78
C ARG A 44 -14.71 0.83 0.99
N TRP A 45 -13.43 1.20 0.93
CA TRP A 45 -12.96 2.36 0.19
C TRP A 45 -13.36 2.31 -1.28
N PHE A 46 -13.09 1.20 -1.98
CA PHE A 46 -13.54 1.01 -3.37
C PHE A 46 -15.06 0.91 -3.55
N GLN A 47 -15.83 0.54 -2.52
CA GLN A 47 -17.30 0.48 -2.55
C GLN A 47 -17.98 1.84 -2.34
N GLU A 48 -17.24 2.84 -1.86
CA GLU A 48 -17.75 4.19 -1.57
C GLU A 48 -17.31 5.24 -2.59
N LEU A 49 -16.46 4.87 -3.55
CA LEU A 49 -16.16 5.72 -4.71
C LEU A 49 -17.39 5.81 -5.63
N LYS A 50 -17.69 7.02 -6.11
CA LYS A 50 -18.66 7.20 -7.20
C LYS A 50 -18.14 6.57 -8.50
N GLU A 51 -19.03 6.23 -9.42
CA GLU A 51 -18.66 5.59 -10.69
C GLU A 51 -17.60 6.36 -11.50
N ASN A 52 -17.65 7.70 -11.47
CA ASN A 52 -16.68 8.59 -12.10
C ASN A 52 -15.40 8.84 -11.25
N GLU A 53 -15.41 8.47 -9.97
CA GLU A 53 -14.24 8.53 -9.09
C GLU A 53 -13.40 7.24 -9.19
N VAL A 54 -14.00 6.08 -9.51
CA VAL A 54 -13.29 4.78 -9.61
C VAL A 54 -12.22 4.80 -10.73
N PRO A 55 -10.95 4.38 -10.45
CA PRO A 55 -9.90 4.24 -11.47
C PRO A 55 -10.24 3.22 -12.56
N ASP A 56 -9.82 3.49 -13.80
CA ASP A 56 -10.02 2.57 -14.94
C ASP A 56 -9.32 1.23 -14.77
N VAL A 57 -8.11 1.25 -14.21
CA VAL A 57 -7.28 0.09 -13.93
C VAL A 57 -6.65 0.26 -12.56
N VAL A 58 -6.63 -0.81 -11.77
CA VAL A 58 -5.93 -0.87 -10.48
C VAL A 58 -4.98 -2.05 -10.51
N VAL A 59 -3.70 -1.80 -10.23
CA VAL A 59 -2.69 -2.85 -10.02
C VAL A 59 -2.51 -2.99 -8.51
N PHE A 60 -2.68 -4.22 -8.02
CA PHE A 60 -2.37 -4.59 -6.65
C PHE A 60 -1.07 -5.40 -6.64
N ASN A 61 -0.20 -5.11 -5.68
CA ASN A 61 0.99 -5.88 -5.37
C ASN A 61 0.74 -6.74 -4.11
N GLU A 62 1.72 -7.55 -3.68
CA GLU A 62 1.69 -8.23 -2.36
C GLU A 62 0.45 -9.13 -2.08
N ILE A 63 -0.25 -9.65 -3.10
CA ILE A 63 -1.44 -10.54 -2.91
C ILE A 63 -1.01 -11.98 -2.50
N PHE A 64 -0.35 -12.07 -1.34
CA PHE A 64 0.22 -13.29 -0.76
C PHE A 64 -0.65 -13.91 0.33
N SER A 65 -1.51 -13.12 0.99
CA SER A 65 -2.35 -13.57 2.10
C SER A 65 -3.65 -14.26 1.67
N LYS A 66 -4.31 -14.96 2.61
CA LYS A 66 -5.70 -15.43 2.42
C LYS A 66 -6.71 -14.29 2.54
N ALA A 67 -6.44 -13.32 3.40
CA ALA A 67 -7.29 -12.13 3.60
C ALA A 67 -7.35 -11.25 2.34
N ALA A 68 -6.23 -11.08 1.64
CA ALA A 68 -6.16 -10.40 0.35
C ALA A 68 -7.14 -10.99 -0.69
N SER A 69 -7.39 -12.31 -0.64
CA SER A 69 -8.39 -12.95 -1.51
C SER A 69 -9.83 -12.45 -1.25
N THR A 70 -10.12 -11.93 -0.06
CA THR A 70 -11.42 -11.34 0.28
C THR A 70 -11.70 -10.06 -0.51
N ILE A 71 -10.65 -9.29 -0.86
CA ILE A 71 -10.75 -8.06 -1.66
C ILE A 71 -11.42 -8.36 -3.00
N PHE A 72 -10.79 -9.23 -3.80
CA PHE A 72 -11.28 -9.63 -5.12
C PHE A 72 -12.62 -10.39 -5.06
N ARG A 73 -12.90 -11.11 -3.97
CA ARG A 73 -14.19 -11.77 -3.77
C ARG A 73 -15.34 -10.81 -3.50
N ARG A 74 -15.09 -9.71 -2.78
CA ARG A 74 -16.10 -8.69 -2.43
C ARG A 74 -16.24 -7.60 -3.49
N LEU A 75 -15.16 -7.22 -4.18
CA LEU A 75 -15.16 -6.18 -5.22
C LEU A 75 -15.43 -6.68 -6.64
N CYS A 76 -15.20 -7.98 -6.91
CA CYS A 76 -15.32 -8.53 -8.26
C CYS A 76 -16.14 -9.82 -8.31
N ASN A 77 -15.60 -10.95 -7.82
CA ASN A 77 -16.21 -12.25 -8.06
C ASN A 77 -16.06 -13.18 -6.83
N PRO A 78 -17.16 -13.62 -6.16
CA PRO A 78 -17.09 -14.51 -4.99
C PRO A 78 -16.36 -15.84 -5.23
N GLN A 79 -16.24 -16.28 -6.49
CA GLN A 79 -15.47 -17.46 -6.90
C GLN A 79 -13.99 -17.18 -7.14
N TRP A 80 -13.50 -15.94 -7.01
CA TRP A 80 -12.08 -15.60 -7.15
C TRP A 80 -11.23 -16.39 -6.15
N ARG A 81 -10.14 -16.99 -6.64
CA ARG A 81 -9.17 -17.78 -5.88
C ARG A 81 -7.77 -17.40 -6.34
N ARG A 82 -6.87 -17.19 -5.37
CA ARG A 82 -5.45 -16.92 -5.61
C ARG A 82 -4.80 -18.02 -6.46
N ASN A 83 -4.87 -19.28 -6.01
CA ASN A 83 -4.21 -20.39 -6.70
C ASN A 83 -4.98 -20.76 -7.99
N GLY A 84 -4.33 -20.57 -9.14
CA GLY A 84 -4.86 -20.86 -10.47
C GLY A 84 -4.72 -22.31 -10.95
N TRP A 85 -4.13 -23.22 -10.16
CA TRP A 85 -3.81 -24.61 -10.56
C TRP A 85 -4.93 -25.46 -11.17
N TYR A 86 -6.20 -25.09 -10.95
CA TYR A 86 -7.37 -25.77 -11.53
C TYR A 86 -8.29 -24.81 -12.31
N ALA A 87 -7.84 -23.58 -12.55
CA ALA A 87 -8.59 -22.58 -13.28
C ALA A 87 -8.25 -22.64 -14.77
N LYS A 88 -9.29 -22.60 -15.62
CA LYS A 88 -9.10 -22.47 -17.07
C LYS A 88 -8.80 -21.03 -17.49
N ASP A 89 -9.29 -20.07 -16.71
CA ASP A 89 -9.26 -18.65 -17.06
C ASP A 89 -8.47 -17.85 -16.01
N ASN A 90 -7.40 -17.20 -16.49
CA ASN A 90 -6.59 -16.24 -15.72
C ASN A 90 -7.21 -14.83 -15.67
N VAL A 91 -8.18 -14.55 -16.53
CA VAL A 91 -9.01 -13.34 -16.51
C VAL A 91 -10.42 -13.75 -16.10
N LEU A 92 -10.96 -13.11 -15.06
CA LEU A 92 -12.29 -13.39 -14.53
C LEU A 92 -13.19 -12.17 -14.71
N ALA A 93 -14.35 -12.39 -15.31
CA ALA A 93 -15.42 -11.41 -15.28
C ALA A 93 -15.90 -11.22 -13.82
N CYS A 94 -16.12 -9.97 -13.44
CA CYS A 94 -16.74 -9.61 -12.18
C CYS A 94 -18.26 -9.83 -12.24
N SER A 95 -18.88 -9.95 -11.07
CA SER A 95 -20.33 -10.00 -10.95
C SER A 95 -20.95 -8.65 -11.34
N SER A 96 -22.27 -8.62 -11.58
CA SER A 96 -22.98 -7.39 -11.89
C SER A 96 -22.99 -6.37 -10.74
N ALA A 97 -22.71 -6.79 -9.50
CA ALA A 97 -22.57 -5.90 -8.33
C ALA A 97 -21.12 -5.39 -8.18
N GLY A 98 -20.95 -4.09 -7.90
CA GLY A 98 -19.66 -3.42 -7.73
C GLY A 98 -19.22 -2.58 -8.94
N HIS A 99 -18.04 -1.94 -8.86
CA HIS A 99 -17.55 -1.01 -9.87
C HIS A 99 -16.61 -1.63 -10.92
N PHE A 100 -16.15 -2.86 -10.70
CA PHE A 100 -15.21 -3.53 -11.60
C PHE A 100 -15.93 -4.45 -12.59
N GLY A 101 -15.35 -4.59 -13.79
CA GLY A 101 -15.83 -5.47 -14.86
C GLY A 101 -15.00 -6.75 -14.96
N PHE A 102 -13.69 -6.65 -14.72
CA PHE A 102 -12.75 -7.79 -14.76
C PHE A 102 -11.70 -7.72 -13.65
N ALA A 103 -11.20 -8.88 -13.25
CA ALA A 103 -9.98 -9.02 -12.46
C ALA A 103 -9.14 -10.19 -12.99
N THR A 104 -7.82 -10.06 -13.01
CA THR A 104 -6.93 -11.19 -13.24
C THR A 104 -6.88 -12.10 -11.99
N ARG A 105 -6.33 -13.30 -12.15
CA ARG A 105 -5.81 -14.10 -11.03
C ARG A 105 -4.48 -13.54 -10.56
N VAL A 106 -3.93 -14.05 -9.46
CA VAL A 106 -2.59 -13.65 -9.02
C VAL A 106 -1.56 -14.08 -10.06
N LEU A 107 -0.58 -13.20 -10.29
CA LEU A 107 0.58 -13.43 -11.14
C LEU A 107 1.28 -14.74 -10.74
N ASN A 108 1.62 -15.55 -11.75
CA ASN A 108 2.44 -16.76 -11.63
C ASN A 108 2.01 -17.62 -10.43
N PRO A 109 0.81 -18.23 -10.48
CA PRO A 109 0.14 -18.76 -9.30
C PRO A 109 0.93 -19.87 -8.59
N ALA A 110 1.05 -19.70 -7.27
CA ALA A 110 1.74 -20.59 -6.34
C ALA A 110 1.45 -22.09 -6.60
N GLY A 111 2.54 -22.86 -6.71
CA GLY A 111 2.49 -24.31 -6.57
C GLY A 111 2.56 -24.76 -5.10
N TRP A 112 2.93 -26.01 -4.86
CA TRP A 112 3.07 -26.54 -3.49
C TRP A 112 4.30 -26.00 -2.73
N VAL A 113 5.29 -25.41 -3.43
CA VAL A 113 6.61 -25.07 -2.86
C VAL A 113 6.99 -23.58 -3.03
N LYS A 114 6.36 -22.85 -3.96
CA LYS A 114 6.65 -21.44 -4.24
C LYS A 114 5.45 -20.55 -3.94
N ILE A 115 5.70 -19.35 -3.45
CA ILE A 115 4.73 -18.25 -3.31
C ILE A 115 4.42 -17.71 -4.71
N SER A 116 3.24 -17.13 -4.92
CA SER A 116 2.86 -16.48 -6.19
C SER A 116 3.68 -15.20 -6.44
N GLY A 117 3.55 -14.59 -7.63
CA GLY A 117 4.13 -13.28 -7.91
C GLY A 117 3.42 -12.08 -7.26
N GLY A 118 2.24 -12.31 -6.65
CA GLY A 118 1.55 -11.31 -5.81
C GLY A 118 0.84 -10.18 -6.57
N VAL A 119 1.09 -10.00 -7.86
CA VAL A 119 0.37 -8.98 -8.66
C VAL A 119 -1.05 -9.42 -8.99
N VAL A 120 -2.02 -8.50 -8.96
CA VAL A 120 -3.39 -8.66 -9.53
C VAL A 120 -3.79 -7.37 -10.23
N ILE A 121 -4.41 -7.46 -11.41
CA ILE A 121 -4.95 -6.30 -12.14
C ILE A 121 -6.48 -6.35 -12.13
N MET A 122 -7.11 -5.28 -11.67
CA MET A 122 -8.56 -5.06 -11.76
C MET A 122 -8.87 -3.97 -12.78
N VAL A 123 -9.99 -4.12 -13.50
CA VAL A 123 -10.41 -3.22 -14.59
C VAL A 123 -11.85 -2.79 -14.38
N ARG A 124 -12.11 -1.48 -14.50
CA ARG A 124 -13.41 -0.84 -14.26
C ARG A 124 -14.51 -1.40 -15.18
N LYS A 125 -15.75 -1.42 -14.69
CA LYS A 125 -16.93 -1.82 -15.46
C LYS A 125 -17.11 -0.89 -16.67
N GLY A 126 -17.53 -1.46 -17.81
CA GLY A 126 -17.60 -0.76 -19.09
C GLY A 126 -16.31 -0.83 -19.91
N LEU A 127 -15.19 -1.23 -19.29
CA LEU A 127 -13.95 -1.63 -19.97
C LEU A 127 -13.86 -3.16 -20.06
N TYR A 128 -12.92 -3.66 -20.87
CA TYR A 128 -12.68 -5.10 -21.03
C TYR A 128 -11.20 -5.43 -21.20
N ILE A 129 -10.80 -6.63 -20.80
CA ILE A 129 -9.46 -7.18 -21.06
C ILE A 129 -9.52 -7.97 -22.37
N ALA A 130 -8.78 -7.50 -23.38
CA ALA A 130 -8.77 -8.00 -24.75
C ALA A 130 -7.54 -8.85 -25.10
N ASP A 131 -6.53 -8.87 -24.22
CA ASP A 131 -5.33 -9.71 -24.28
C ASP A 131 -4.74 -9.81 -22.87
N PHE A 132 -4.08 -10.93 -22.57
CA PHE A 132 -3.44 -11.23 -21.28
C PHE A 132 -2.15 -12.04 -21.50
N HIS A 133 -1.10 -11.67 -20.77
CA HIS A 133 0.10 -12.46 -20.61
C HIS A 133 0.67 -12.28 -19.20
N GLU A 134 1.39 -13.28 -18.69
CA GLU A 134 2.15 -13.20 -17.46
C GLU A 134 3.51 -13.89 -17.62
N GLU A 135 4.56 -13.30 -17.05
CA GLU A 135 5.93 -13.79 -17.12
C GLU A 135 6.59 -13.70 -15.73
N ALA A 136 7.36 -14.71 -15.34
CA ALA A 136 8.16 -14.69 -14.12
C ALA A 136 9.57 -14.14 -14.39
N TYR A 137 10.14 -13.42 -13.42
CA TYR A 137 11.51 -12.95 -13.54
C TYR A 137 12.51 -14.11 -13.44
N VAL A 138 13.53 -14.07 -14.30
CA VAL A 138 14.60 -15.08 -14.33
C VAL A 138 15.65 -14.81 -13.25
N ASP A 139 16.02 -13.55 -13.05
CA ASP A 139 16.93 -13.13 -12.00
C ASP A 139 16.15 -12.76 -10.72
N HIS A 140 16.59 -13.30 -9.58
CA HIS A 140 16.03 -13.06 -8.25
C HIS A 140 17.09 -13.36 -7.18
N ASP A 141 16.94 -12.84 -5.96
CA ASP A 141 17.75 -13.19 -4.79
C ASP A 141 16.91 -13.73 -3.61
N PHE A 142 17.55 -14.57 -2.80
CA PHE A 142 17.09 -15.08 -1.50
C PHE A 142 15.57 -15.35 -1.40
N GLU A 143 14.85 -14.61 -0.57
CA GLU A 143 13.41 -14.74 -0.30
C GLU A 143 12.54 -14.52 -1.54
N ASP A 144 12.91 -13.57 -2.42
CA ASP A 144 12.17 -13.34 -3.66
C ASP A 144 12.30 -14.54 -4.63
N GLY A 145 13.38 -15.33 -4.53
CA GLY A 145 13.53 -16.60 -5.24
C GLY A 145 12.53 -17.70 -4.81
N MET A 146 11.95 -17.59 -3.61
CA MET A 146 10.85 -18.44 -3.14
C MET A 146 9.47 -17.97 -3.67
N SER A 147 9.39 -16.74 -4.17
CA SER A 147 8.23 -16.21 -4.89
C SER A 147 8.28 -16.54 -6.39
N GLN A 148 7.23 -16.14 -7.12
CA GLN A 148 7.23 -16.09 -8.58
C GLN A 148 6.98 -14.64 -9.06
N LYS A 149 7.67 -13.67 -8.46
CA LYS A 149 7.70 -12.26 -8.90
C LYS A 149 7.98 -12.14 -10.40
N GLY A 150 7.51 -11.06 -11.00
CA GLY A 150 7.37 -10.94 -12.46
C GLY A 150 6.45 -9.79 -12.84
N PHE A 151 5.89 -9.89 -14.05
CA PHE A 151 4.92 -8.92 -14.56
C PHE A 151 3.74 -9.58 -15.27
N MET A 152 2.58 -8.93 -15.20
CA MET A 152 1.46 -9.16 -16.10
C MET A 152 1.42 -8.08 -17.18
N ARG A 153 1.01 -8.46 -18.39
CA ARG A 153 0.64 -7.57 -19.48
C ARG A 153 -0.82 -7.79 -19.81
N VAL A 154 -1.65 -6.74 -19.74
CA VAL A 154 -3.03 -6.75 -20.23
C VAL A 154 -3.25 -5.70 -21.29
N ARG A 155 -4.13 -5.98 -22.25
CA ARG A 155 -4.69 -4.96 -23.15
C ARG A 155 -6.09 -4.61 -22.70
N VAL A 156 -6.29 -3.39 -22.26
CA VAL A 156 -7.58 -2.86 -21.79
C VAL A 156 -8.22 -2.05 -22.89
N GLY A 157 -9.39 -2.48 -23.37
CA GLY A 157 -10.15 -1.75 -24.38
C GLY A 157 -10.99 -0.63 -23.74
N HIS A 158 -10.73 0.63 -24.12
CA HIS A 158 -11.44 1.79 -23.59
C HIS A 158 -12.30 2.48 -24.66
N PRO A 159 -13.65 2.57 -24.50
CA PRO A 159 -14.54 3.05 -25.56
C PRO A 159 -14.22 4.43 -26.14
N SER A 160 -13.75 5.38 -25.32
CA SER A 160 -13.46 6.76 -25.77
C SER A 160 -12.01 7.03 -26.21
N ILE A 161 -11.05 6.14 -25.89
CA ILE A 161 -9.63 6.36 -26.22
C ILE A 161 -8.99 5.18 -26.95
N GLY A 162 -9.71 4.09 -27.22
CA GLY A 162 -9.17 2.87 -27.80
C GLY A 162 -8.37 2.03 -26.80
N ASP A 163 -7.63 1.06 -27.30
CA ASP A 163 -6.88 0.12 -26.47
C ASP A 163 -5.69 0.78 -25.76
N VAL A 164 -5.49 0.42 -24.49
CA VAL A 164 -4.33 0.77 -23.68
C VAL A 164 -3.70 -0.51 -23.15
N TRP A 165 -2.39 -0.65 -23.31
CA TRP A 165 -1.63 -1.73 -22.69
C TRP A 165 -1.18 -1.31 -21.29
N VAL A 166 -1.34 -2.22 -20.33
CA VAL A 166 -0.91 -2.02 -18.95
C VAL A 166 0.00 -3.17 -18.55
N ILE A 167 1.17 -2.82 -18.03
CA ILE A 167 2.08 -3.73 -17.35
C ILE A 167 1.90 -3.54 -15.84
N GLY A 168 1.44 -4.58 -15.14
CA GLY A 168 1.43 -4.63 -13.68
C GLY A 168 2.62 -5.46 -13.20
N SER A 169 3.46 -4.92 -12.31
CA SER A 169 4.75 -5.55 -11.97
C SER A 169 5.05 -5.53 -10.48
N HIS A 170 5.82 -6.53 -10.02
CA HIS A 170 6.49 -6.52 -8.72
C HIS A 170 7.92 -7.07 -8.88
N VAL A 171 8.92 -6.21 -8.66
CA VAL A 171 10.33 -6.54 -8.88
C VAL A 171 11.07 -6.86 -7.57
N GLN A 172 12.38 -7.14 -7.67
CA GLN A 172 13.25 -7.54 -6.57
C GLN A 172 13.36 -6.49 -5.47
N ALA A 173 13.10 -6.92 -4.23
CA ALA A 173 13.19 -6.09 -3.03
C ALA A 173 14.62 -5.81 -2.55
N TRP A 174 14.73 -4.79 -1.71
CA TRP A 174 15.91 -4.29 -0.97
C TRP A 174 16.95 -3.49 -1.78
N PRO A 175 17.56 -2.43 -1.20
CA PRO A 175 18.53 -1.55 -1.89
C PRO A 175 19.71 -2.28 -2.54
N GLN A 176 20.29 -3.28 -1.84
CA GLN A 176 21.48 -4.00 -2.32
C GLN A 176 21.27 -4.78 -3.63
N ASN A 177 20.01 -5.00 -4.02
CA ASN A 177 19.63 -5.81 -5.18
C ASN A 177 19.37 -5.00 -6.46
N ALA A 178 19.78 -3.73 -6.51
CA ALA A 178 19.69 -2.86 -7.69
C ALA A 178 20.15 -3.54 -9.01
N GLY A 179 21.24 -4.31 -8.96
CA GLY A 179 21.76 -5.05 -10.11
C GLY A 179 20.83 -6.16 -10.64
N ILE A 180 19.91 -6.66 -9.82
CA ILE A 180 18.87 -7.62 -10.23
C ILE A 180 17.68 -6.87 -10.83
N ARG A 181 17.23 -5.78 -10.20
CA ARG A 181 16.16 -4.91 -10.75
C ARG A 181 16.46 -4.46 -12.18
N VAL A 182 17.70 -4.04 -12.47
CA VAL A 182 18.13 -3.70 -13.84
C VAL A 182 17.94 -4.83 -14.84
N LYS A 183 18.16 -6.10 -14.46
CA LYS A 183 17.93 -7.25 -15.34
C LYS A 183 16.43 -7.53 -15.52
N GLN A 184 15.65 -7.40 -14.45
CA GLN A 184 14.20 -7.57 -14.46
C GLN A 184 13.51 -6.52 -15.34
N TRP A 185 13.94 -5.25 -15.26
CA TRP A 185 13.51 -4.19 -16.18
C TRP A 185 13.88 -4.52 -17.64
N LYS A 186 15.09 -5.03 -17.91
CA LYS A 186 15.49 -5.48 -19.26
C LYS A 186 14.68 -6.65 -19.78
N GLN A 187 14.27 -7.58 -18.92
CA GLN A 187 13.38 -8.69 -19.28
C GLN A 187 11.99 -8.15 -19.66
N MET A 188 11.41 -7.30 -18.81
CA MET A 188 10.13 -6.64 -19.07
C MET A 188 10.16 -5.82 -20.37
N TRP A 189 11.20 -5.02 -20.58
CA TRP A 189 11.36 -4.23 -21.80
C TRP A 189 11.48 -5.10 -23.05
N ARG A 190 12.25 -6.20 -23.00
CA ARG A 190 12.32 -7.15 -24.12
C ARG A 190 10.94 -7.74 -24.47
N HIS A 191 10.13 -8.06 -23.47
CA HIS A 191 8.75 -8.52 -23.67
C HIS A 191 7.88 -7.43 -24.31
N ILE A 192 7.94 -6.20 -23.79
CA ILE A 192 7.23 -5.04 -24.34
C ILE A 192 7.61 -4.83 -25.82
N ASP A 193 8.90 -4.69 -26.11
CA ASP A 193 9.43 -4.30 -27.41
C ASP A 193 9.07 -5.30 -28.53
N THR A 194 9.00 -6.59 -28.17
CA THR A 194 8.71 -7.70 -29.09
C THR A 194 7.22 -8.04 -29.24
N THR A 195 6.38 -7.78 -28.23
CA THR A 195 4.98 -8.22 -28.24
C THR A 195 3.94 -7.12 -28.36
N ILE A 196 4.29 -5.86 -28.06
CA ILE A 196 3.36 -4.72 -28.10
C ILE A 196 3.60 -3.92 -29.40
N PRO A 197 2.58 -3.74 -30.26
CA PRO A 197 2.73 -3.00 -31.52
C PRO A 197 3.15 -1.55 -31.28
N GLY A 198 4.04 -1.03 -32.15
CA GLY A 198 4.32 0.42 -32.21
C GLY A 198 3.05 1.23 -32.49
N GLY A 199 2.99 2.46 -31.99
CA GLY A 199 1.78 3.28 -31.98
C GLY A 199 0.75 2.87 -30.90
N SER A 200 1.04 1.89 -30.07
CA SER A 200 0.22 1.56 -28.90
C SER A 200 0.38 2.60 -27.79
N LYS A 201 -0.65 2.72 -26.94
CA LYS A 201 -0.57 3.39 -25.62
C LYS A 201 -0.12 2.36 -24.60
N LEU A 202 0.87 2.69 -23.78
CA LEU A 202 1.48 1.75 -22.84
C LEU A 202 1.81 2.42 -21.51
N VAL A 203 1.31 1.82 -20.43
CA VAL A 203 1.53 2.24 -19.04
C VAL A 203 2.19 1.09 -18.29
N ILE A 204 3.16 1.40 -17.43
CA ILE A 204 3.77 0.47 -16.48
C ILE A 204 3.42 0.96 -15.08
N ALA A 205 2.94 0.06 -14.21
CA ALA A 205 2.53 0.37 -12.85
C ALA A 205 2.87 -0.76 -11.85
N GLY A 206 3.14 -0.39 -10.60
CA GLY A 206 3.32 -1.29 -9.46
C GLY A 206 4.57 -0.98 -8.64
N ASP A 207 4.83 -1.84 -7.66
CA ASP A 207 6.05 -1.76 -6.84
C ASP A 207 7.30 -2.17 -7.64
N MET A 208 8.13 -1.16 -7.93
CA MET A 208 9.41 -1.29 -8.61
C MET A 208 10.59 -1.36 -7.63
N ASN A 209 10.36 -1.32 -6.31
CA ASN A 209 11.39 -1.34 -5.27
C ASN A 209 12.57 -0.38 -5.57
N THR A 210 12.27 0.71 -6.27
CA THR A 210 13.26 1.62 -6.85
C THR A 210 13.76 2.58 -5.78
N GLU A 211 15.06 2.61 -5.55
CA GLU A 211 15.67 3.65 -4.73
C GLU A 211 15.73 4.99 -5.47
N THR A 212 15.78 6.11 -4.75
CA THR A 212 15.87 7.45 -5.35
C THR A 212 17.03 7.58 -6.37
N SER A 213 18.15 6.87 -6.15
CA SER A 213 19.31 6.84 -7.06
C SER A 213 19.11 6.00 -8.32
N GLU A 214 18.10 5.12 -8.37
CA GLU A 214 17.85 4.20 -9.48
C GLU A 214 16.81 4.70 -10.49
N VAL A 215 15.99 5.70 -10.13
CA VAL A 215 14.84 6.16 -10.94
C VAL A 215 15.18 6.42 -12.41
N GLU A 216 16.30 7.10 -12.68
CA GLU A 216 16.73 7.39 -14.05
C GLU A 216 17.29 6.16 -14.79
N THR A 217 17.83 5.18 -14.05
CA THR A 217 18.22 3.89 -14.62
C THR A 217 16.99 3.05 -14.98
N MET A 218 15.99 2.99 -14.09
CA MET A 218 14.71 2.33 -14.34
C MET A 218 14.02 2.91 -15.59
N LYS A 219 13.85 4.24 -15.64
CA LYS A 219 13.25 4.93 -16.79
C LYS A 219 13.98 4.64 -18.10
N LYS A 220 15.31 4.68 -18.07
CA LYS A 220 16.16 4.37 -19.24
C LYS A 220 15.96 2.93 -19.72
N GLU A 221 16.02 1.94 -18.82
CA GLU A 221 15.97 0.52 -19.19
C GLU A 221 14.55 0.05 -19.56
N LEU A 222 13.50 0.73 -19.07
CA LEU A 222 12.10 0.54 -19.47
C LEU A 222 11.66 1.45 -20.64
N HIS A 223 12.54 2.34 -21.11
CA HIS A 223 12.24 3.36 -22.12
C HIS A 223 10.99 4.21 -21.80
N SER A 224 10.83 4.52 -20.52
CA SER A 224 9.64 5.10 -19.91
C SER A 224 9.88 6.50 -19.33
N GLU A 225 8.78 7.22 -19.16
CA GLU A 225 8.72 8.59 -18.67
C GLU A 225 7.61 8.73 -17.62
N SER A 226 7.80 9.67 -16.70
CA SER A 226 6.77 10.14 -15.77
C SER A 226 6.92 11.64 -15.59
N SER A 227 5.79 12.33 -15.44
CA SER A 227 5.78 13.74 -15.06
C SER A 227 6.30 13.91 -13.63
N PRO A 228 6.66 15.13 -13.18
CA PRO A 228 6.89 15.39 -11.76
C PRO A 228 5.71 14.92 -10.91
N LEU A 229 6.01 14.41 -9.72
CA LEU A 229 5.02 13.96 -8.75
C LEU A 229 4.23 15.16 -8.21
N ASP A 230 2.91 15.03 -8.14
CA ASP A 230 2.08 15.95 -7.38
C ASP A 230 2.03 15.49 -5.91
N GLU A 231 2.95 16.04 -5.12
CA GLU A 231 3.05 15.74 -3.69
C GLU A 231 1.86 16.28 -2.88
N SER A 232 1.09 17.24 -3.41
CA SER A 232 -0.06 17.85 -2.71
C SER A 232 -1.37 17.11 -2.99
N GLY A 233 -1.43 16.37 -4.09
CA GLY A 233 -2.55 15.50 -4.46
C GLY A 233 -3.66 16.23 -5.19
N PHE A 234 -3.95 15.77 -6.42
CA PHE A 234 -4.95 16.34 -7.32
C PHE A 234 -6.25 15.52 -7.38
N TRP A 235 -6.16 14.20 -7.17
CA TRP A 235 -7.31 13.30 -7.15
C TRP A 235 -7.77 13.10 -5.71
N LEU A 236 -6.83 12.86 -4.80
CA LEU A 236 -7.05 12.88 -3.37
C LEU A 236 -6.16 13.97 -2.76
N PRO A 237 -6.71 15.13 -2.35
CA PRO A 237 -5.93 16.19 -1.72
C PRO A 237 -5.30 15.72 -0.42
N LEU A 238 -4.03 16.06 -0.24
CA LEU A 238 -3.24 15.72 0.93
C LEU A 238 -3.11 16.94 1.84
N ARG A 239 -3.02 16.70 3.16
CA ARG A 239 -2.81 17.75 4.17
C ARG A 239 -1.34 18.17 4.22
N THR A 240 -0.45 17.21 3.99
CA THR A 240 1.01 17.33 4.02
C THR A 240 1.56 16.72 2.73
N PRO A 241 2.58 17.34 2.09
CA PRO A 241 3.23 16.78 0.91
C PRO A 241 3.67 15.32 1.11
N LEU A 242 3.44 14.48 0.10
CA LEU A 242 3.86 13.07 0.10
C LEU A 242 4.84 12.78 -1.05
N PRO A 243 6.16 12.97 -0.84
CA PRO A 243 7.18 12.81 -1.89
C PRO A 243 7.62 11.38 -2.20
N TYR A 244 7.32 10.38 -1.34
CA TYR A 244 7.80 9.01 -1.50
C TYR A 244 6.76 7.98 -1.04
N SER A 245 6.74 6.79 -1.63
CA SER A 245 5.82 5.73 -1.21
C SER A 245 6.23 5.05 0.11
N SER A 246 7.51 5.13 0.51
CA SER A 246 8.01 4.71 1.84
C SER A 246 8.02 5.83 2.91
N TYR A 247 7.33 6.95 2.70
CA TYR A 247 7.44 8.12 3.59
C TYR A 247 6.71 7.99 4.93
N GLY A 248 7.36 7.44 5.97
CA GLY A 248 6.77 7.28 7.31
C GLY A 248 6.12 8.53 7.96
N GLY A 249 6.46 9.74 7.50
CA GLY A 249 5.83 11.00 7.92
C GLY A 249 4.39 11.25 7.41
N ALA A 250 3.89 10.44 6.46
CA ALA A 250 2.54 10.62 5.92
C ALA A 250 1.40 10.16 6.85
N GLY A 251 1.71 9.74 8.08
CA GLY A 251 0.73 9.60 9.17
C GLY A 251 -0.07 10.87 9.48
N GLN A 252 0.33 12.02 8.92
CA GLN A 252 -0.41 13.29 8.93
C GLN A 252 -1.57 13.33 7.91
N ASN A 253 -1.50 12.54 6.83
CA ASN A 253 -2.50 12.50 5.77
C ASN A 253 -3.64 11.51 6.07
N ALA A 254 -3.32 10.35 6.65
CA ALA A 254 -4.23 9.43 7.32
C ALA A 254 -3.40 8.45 8.17
N TYR A 255 -4.04 7.77 9.13
CA TYR A 255 -3.36 6.84 10.04
C TYR A 255 -2.58 5.73 9.33
N LEU A 256 -1.29 5.61 9.63
CA LEU A 256 -0.85 4.45 10.42
C LEU A 256 0.50 4.62 11.12
N HIS A 257 0.90 3.54 11.80
CA HIS A 257 2.11 3.36 12.58
C HIS A 257 3.37 3.80 11.82
N TYR A 258 4.15 4.66 12.48
CA TYR A 258 5.55 4.88 12.17
C TYR A 258 6.35 3.78 12.86
N ASP A 259 7.10 2.97 12.10
CA ASP A 259 8.07 2.07 12.72
C ASP A 259 9.36 2.85 13.04
N HIS A 260 9.82 2.76 14.29
CA HIS A 260 11.17 3.20 14.69
C HIS A 260 12.32 2.48 13.97
N GLN A 261 12.04 1.43 13.20
CA GLN A 261 12.96 0.75 12.30
C GLN A 261 12.61 0.93 10.81
N GLU A 262 11.65 1.82 10.44
CA GLU A 262 11.61 2.47 9.12
C GLU A 262 12.81 3.45 9.00
N THR A 263 14.03 2.90 9.09
CA THR A 263 15.30 3.50 8.66
C THR A 263 15.52 3.31 7.16
N HIS A 264 14.51 2.79 6.44
CA HIS A 264 14.50 2.75 4.99
C HIS A 264 14.69 4.15 4.43
N GLU A 265 15.50 4.24 3.39
CA GLU A 265 15.70 5.49 2.69
C GLU A 265 14.35 5.94 2.12
N LYS A 266 14.11 7.25 2.14
CA LYS A 266 12.89 7.83 1.56
C LYS A 266 12.96 7.61 0.06
N SER A 267 12.18 6.64 -0.43
CA SER A 267 12.37 6.06 -1.75
C SER A 267 11.04 5.86 -2.49
N PRO A 268 11.04 6.08 -3.82
CA PRO A 268 9.83 6.04 -4.63
C PRO A 268 9.61 4.62 -5.18
N HIS A 269 9.40 3.64 -4.30
CA HIS A 269 9.30 2.23 -4.68
C HIS A 269 8.14 1.97 -5.65
N ASP A 270 6.98 2.55 -5.39
CA ASP A 270 5.79 2.46 -6.23
C ASP A 270 5.88 3.44 -7.39
N GLN A 271 5.72 2.96 -8.62
CA GLN A 271 5.87 3.78 -9.82
C GLN A 271 4.67 3.63 -10.74
N ILE A 272 4.29 4.74 -11.37
CA ILE A 272 3.46 4.74 -12.58
C ILE A 272 4.19 5.54 -13.65
N MET A 273 4.33 4.97 -14.84
CA MET A 273 5.06 5.56 -15.96
C MET A 273 4.35 5.24 -17.28
N TYR A 274 4.46 6.11 -18.27
CA TYR A 274 4.13 5.76 -19.65
C TYR A 274 5.40 5.42 -20.43
N VAL A 275 5.27 4.64 -21.49
CA VAL A 275 6.40 4.32 -22.38
C VAL A 275 6.28 5.17 -23.64
N SER A 276 7.36 5.84 -24.01
CA SER A 276 7.48 6.56 -25.30
C SER A 276 8.42 5.83 -26.26
N ALA A 277 9.53 5.30 -25.74
CA ALA A 277 10.62 4.67 -26.48
C ALA A 277 11.01 5.42 -27.78
N GLY A 278 11.28 6.73 -27.65
CA GLY A 278 11.66 7.56 -28.79
C GLY A 278 10.53 7.77 -29.81
N ASN A 279 9.29 7.86 -29.32
CA ASN A 279 8.04 7.91 -30.11
C ASN A 279 7.66 6.59 -30.83
N LYS A 280 8.25 5.43 -30.46
CA LYS A 280 7.71 4.12 -30.88
C LYS A 280 6.30 3.89 -30.33
N TYR A 281 6.01 4.40 -29.13
CA TYR A 281 4.70 4.32 -28.48
C TYR A 281 4.08 5.70 -28.34
N LEU A 282 2.76 5.74 -28.16
CA LEU A 282 2.02 6.99 -27.97
C LEU A 282 2.19 7.49 -26.53
N SER A 283 2.96 8.56 -26.38
CA SER A 283 2.95 9.38 -25.16
C SER A 283 1.59 10.04 -24.96
N PRO A 284 1.12 10.21 -23.71
CA PRO A 284 -0.03 11.06 -23.43
C PRO A 284 0.33 12.54 -23.64
N LYS A 285 -0.68 13.39 -23.86
CA LYS A 285 -0.50 14.85 -23.97
C LYS A 285 -0.16 15.50 -22.63
N ASN A 286 -0.68 14.93 -21.55
CA ASN A 286 -0.25 15.23 -20.19
C ASN A 286 -0.35 13.96 -19.33
N MET A 287 0.39 13.96 -18.23
CA MET A 287 0.22 13.03 -17.13
C MET A 287 0.30 13.85 -15.85
N THR A 288 -0.49 13.47 -14.85
CA THR A 288 -0.27 13.85 -13.46
C THR A 288 -0.42 12.61 -12.59
N TRP A 289 0.36 12.53 -11.52
CA TRP A 289 0.36 11.37 -10.62
C TRP A 289 0.77 11.77 -9.20
N GLN A 290 0.29 11.02 -8.22
CA GLN A 290 0.48 11.26 -6.79
C GLN A 290 0.59 9.93 -6.04
N TYR A 291 1.10 9.97 -4.82
CA TYR A 291 0.90 8.90 -3.85
C TYR A 291 -0.41 9.10 -3.06
N LEU A 292 -0.89 8.03 -2.42
CA LEU A 292 -2.14 7.96 -1.69
C LEU A 292 -1.93 7.36 -0.29
N PRO A 293 -2.40 8.00 0.79
CA PRO A 293 -2.31 7.50 2.16
C PRO A 293 -3.30 6.33 2.41
N MET A 294 -3.06 5.20 1.75
CA MET A 294 -3.88 3.97 1.86
C MET A 294 -3.29 2.96 2.86
N LYS A 295 -2.67 3.44 3.95
CA LYS A 295 -2.18 2.62 5.07
C LYS A 295 -3.29 2.47 6.13
N SER A 296 -3.34 1.33 6.81
CA SER A 296 -4.60 0.60 7.01
C SER A 296 -5.37 0.79 8.34
N ASP A 297 -5.48 2.00 8.90
CA ASP A 297 -6.16 2.34 10.18
C ASP A 297 -5.61 1.67 11.47
N ALA A 298 -5.63 0.35 11.52
CA ALA A 298 -5.59 -0.43 12.74
C ALA A 298 -4.16 -0.56 13.31
N CYS A 299 -4.00 -0.10 14.55
CA CYS A 299 -2.71 0.27 15.12
C CYS A 299 -1.90 -0.94 15.59
N PHE A 300 -1.19 -1.57 14.64
CA PHE A 300 -0.38 -2.76 14.83
C PHE A 300 1.05 -2.56 14.30
N PRO A 301 2.07 -3.21 14.91
CA PRO A 301 3.41 -3.27 14.36
C PRO A 301 3.46 -4.16 13.12
N SER A 302 3.95 -3.62 12.00
CA SER A 302 4.32 -4.36 10.79
C SER A 302 5.67 -5.06 10.99
N ALA A 303 5.69 -6.03 11.91
CA ALA A 303 6.91 -6.75 12.27
C ALA A 303 7.11 -8.00 11.39
N ILE A 304 7.99 -7.92 10.40
CA ILE A 304 8.54 -9.09 9.70
C ILE A 304 9.50 -9.80 10.68
N THR A 305 8.98 -10.63 11.59
CA THR A 305 9.82 -11.24 12.64
C THR A 305 9.63 -12.74 12.86
N THR A 306 10.74 -13.47 12.65
CA THR A 306 11.09 -14.83 13.12
C THR A 306 10.60 -16.02 12.26
N PRO A 307 11.20 -17.23 12.42
CA PRO A 307 12.17 -17.74 11.45
C PRO A 307 11.57 -18.76 10.47
N ASN A 308 10.23 -18.89 10.47
CA ASN A 308 9.49 -19.90 9.73
C ASN A 308 8.28 -19.28 9.02
N ILE A 309 8.59 -18.28 8.18
CA ILE A 309 7.73 -17.72 7.12
C ILE A 309 6.58 -16.83 7.63
N SER A 310 6.76 -15.52 7.48
CA SER A 310 5.69 -14.51 7.48
C SER A 310 5.60 -13.92 6.07
N VAL A 311 4.48 -14.11 5.36
CA VAL A 311 4.25 -13.57 4.00
C VAL A 311 2.84 -13.00 3.92
N ASP A 312 2.60 -12.01 4.76
CA ASP A 312 1.29 -11.41 4.95
C ASP A 312 1.47 -9.88 5.10
N ASP A 313 1.94 -9.20 4.05
CA ASP A 313 1.63 -7.78 3.85
C ASP A 313 0.54 -7.62 2.77
N LEU A 314 -0.16 -6.50 2.82
CA LEU A 314 -1.17 -6.04 1.88
C LEU A 314 -0.83 -4.65 1.31
N SER A 315 0.19 -3.99 1.87
CA SER A 315 1.03 -2.87 1.39
C SER A 315 1.57 -2.15 2.63
N ASP A 316 2.87 -2.25 2.88
CA ASP A 316 3.62 -1.41 3.82
C ASP A 316 3.86 0.00 3.24
N HIS A 317 3.98 0.08 1.91
CA HIS A 317 4.08 1.30 1.13
C HIS A 317 2.73 2.03 0.94
N TYR A 318 2.79 3.27 0.44
CA TYR A 318 1.64 4.02 -0.07
C TYR A 318 1.35 3.69 -1.54
N ALA A 319 0.08 3.48 -1.86
CA ALA A 319 -0.37 3.31 -3.24
C ALA A 319 -0.09 4.55 -4.11
N ALA A 320 0.08 4.36 -5.42
CA ALA A 320 0.19 5.44 -6.40
C ALA A 320 -1.08 5.56 -7.26
N TYR A 321 -1.38 6.77 -7.75
CA TYR A 321 -2.45 7.04 -8.71
C TYR A 321 -1.99 8.02 -9.79
N ALA A 322 -2.40 7.77 -11.03
CA ALA A 322 -2.08 8.63 -12.17
C ALA A 322 -3.30 8.84 -13.08
N GLN A 323 -3.36 10.02 -13.69
CA GLN A 323 -4.23 10.32 -14.81
C GLN A 323 -3.37 10.55 -16.07
N LEU A 324 -3.73 9.91 -17.20
CA LEU A 324 -3.03 10.04 -18.47
C LEU A 324 -3.98 10.57 -19.56
N CYS A 325 -3.66 11.74 -20.10
CA CYS A 325 -4.51 12.44 -21.07
C CYS A 325 -4.15 12.10 -22.51
N TYR A 326 -4.94 11.24 -23.16
CA TYR A 326 -4.80 10.95 -24.60
C TYR A 326 -5.78 11.73 -25.50
N GLY A 327 -6.78 12.40 -24.92
CA GLY A 327 -7.91 13.00 -25.64
C GLY A 327 -7.89 14.53 -25.69
N SER A 328 -9.08 15.12 -25.76
CA SER A 328 -9.33 16.57 -25.59
C SER A 328 -10.05 16.91 -24.29
N ARG A 329 -10.61 15.91 -23.58
CA ARG A 329 -11.22 16.05 -22.26
C ARG A 329 -10.40 15.22 -21.28
N CYS A 330 -9.80 15.89 -20.30
CA CYS A 330 -8.90 15.31 -19.31
C CYS A 330 -9.16 15.94 -17.93
N GLU A 331 -10.42 16.26 -17.65
CA GLU A 331 -10.86 16.73 -16.34
C GLU A 331 -10.88 15.57 -15.34
N ILE A 332 -10.44 15.84 -14.12
CA ILE A 332 -10.37 14.88 -13.02
C ILE A 332 -11.49 15.24 -12.05
N GLN A 333 -12.34 14.28 -11.73
CA GLN A 333 -13.17 14.42 -10.54
C GLN A 333 -12.28 14.15 -9.33
N GLN A 334 -11.90 15.21 -8.62
CA GLN A 334 -11.29 15.10 -7.29
C GLN A 334 -12.27 14.34 -6.38
N LEU A 335 -11.72 13.39 -5.59
CA LEU A 335 -12.47 12.60 -4.63
C LEU A 335 -13.18 13.49 -3.61
N SER A 336 -14.38 13.06 -3.25
CA SER A 336 -15.24 13.76 -2.30
C SER A 336 -15.65 12.84 -1.15
N GLY A 337 -15.45 13.30 0.10
CA GLY A 337 -15.75 12.50 1.30
C GLY A 337 -14.71 11.42 1.67
N HIS A 338 -13.58 11.37 0.95
CA HIS A 338 -12.47 10.43 1.19
C HIS A 338 -11.24 11.16 1.75
N ARG A 339 -10.53 10.55 2.70
CA ARG A 339 -9.21 11.00 3.23
C ARG A 339 -8.32 9.80 3.51
N GLY A 340 -7.87 9.14 2.43
CA GLY A 340 -7.16 7.87 2.53
C GLY A 340 -8.02 6.76 3.15
N PHE A 341 -7.35 5.76 3.73
CA PHE A 341 -7.98 4.56 4.28
C PHE A 341 -8.99 4.85 5.41
N THR A 342 -8.78 5.93 6.17
CA THR A 342 -9.53 6.23 7.41
C THR A 342 -10.53 7.38 7.29
N GLY A 343 -10.58 8.08 6.16
CA GLY A 343 -11.43 9.26 5.97
C GLY A 343 -12.91 8.99 5.69
N ILE A 344 -13.25 7.73 5.44
CA ILE A 344 -14.58 7.24 5.08
C ILE A 344 -15.64 7.75 6.06
N GLY A 345 -16.47 8.69 5.58
CA GLY A 345 -17.62 9.23 6.33
C GLY A 345 -17.31 10.07 7.57
N LEU A 346 -16.04 10.29 7.94
CA LEU A 346 -15.65 11.06 9.13
C LEU A 346 -15.44 12.56 8.87
N GLY A 347 -15.41 12.99 7.61
CA GLY A 347 -15.20 14.38 7.23
C GLY A 347 -13.83 14.90 7.69
N ASP A 348 -13.83 16.00 8.45
CA ASP A 348 -12.60 16.62 8.95
C ASP A 348 -12.07 16.03 10.26
N GLU A 349 -12.84 15.17 10.94
CA GLU A 349 -12.47 14.64 12.25
C GLU A 349 -11.19 13.81 12.22
N PHE A 350 -10.24 14.19 13.08
CA PHE A 350 -8.98 13.50 13.32
C PHE A 350 -9.06 12.75 14.65
N ARG A 351 -8.89 11.42 14.65
CA ARG A 351 -9.15 10.55 15.80
C ARG A 351 -8.03 9.53 16.01
N CYS A 352 -7.17 9.79 16.99
CA CYS A 352 -6.03 8.92 17.25
C CYS A 352 -6.41 7.49 17.64
N CYS A 353 -5.50 6.55 17.35
CA CYS A 353 -5.50 5.18 17.86
C CYS A 353 -5.90 5.12 19.34
N ALA A 354 -6.59 4.07 19.77
CA ALA A 354 -6.77 3.80 21.19
C ALA A 354 -5.39 3.64 21.85
N GLY A 355 -5.05 4.59 22.72
CA GLY A 355 -3.69 4.72 23.28
C GLY A 355 -2.82 5.81 22.66
N ARG A 356 -3.38 6.66 21.81
CA ARG A 356 -2.75 7.84 21.23
C ARG A 356 -3.61 9.10 21.42
N GLY A 357 -2.96 10.26 21.42
CA GLY A 357 -3.56 11.58 21.66
C GLY A 357 -3.11 12.61 20.64
N VAL A 358 -3.96 13.63 20.41
CA VAL A 358 -3.76 14.65 19.38
C VAL A 358 -2.92 15.81 19.95
N VAL A 359 -1.79 16.13 19.31
CA VAL A 359 -1.05 17.39 19.53
C VAL A 359 -0.75 18.00 18.18
N ALA A 360 -1.06 19.29 17.99
CA ALA A 360 -0.86 20.02 16.74
C ALA A 360 -1.38 19.29 15.47
N GLY A 361 -2.47 18.52 15.61
CA GLY A 361 -3.05 17.74 14.51
C GLY A 361 -2.30 16.45 14.14
N LYS A 362 -1.31 16.02 14.93
CA LYS A 362 -0.61 14.72 14.79
C LYS A 362 -0.94 13.80 15.98
N CYS A 363 -0.73 12.49 15.83
CA CYS A 363 -0.98 11.51 16.89
C CYS A 363 0.29 11.02 17.57
N PHE A 364 0.34 11.24 18.89
CA PHE A 364 1.41 10.81 19.78
C PHE A 364 0.94 9.68 20.68
N ASP A 365 1.87 8.88 21.18
CA ASP A 365 1.59 7.83 22.15
C ASP A 365 1.13 8.45 23.49
N TRP A 366 -0.17 8.31 23.77
CA TRP A 366 -0.91 8.83 24.93
C TRP A 366 -2.14 7.93 25.15
N ALA A 367 -2.05 6.91 26.00
CA ALA A 367 -3.26 6.30 26.54
C ALA A 367 -3.63 6.97 27.87
N PRO A 368 -4.94 7.15 28.15
CA PRO A 368 -5.45 7.03 29.50
C PRO A 368 -5.14 5.59 29.98
N GLY A 369 -3.99 5.39 30.63
CA GLY A 369 -3.48 4.09 31.04
C GLY A 369 -2.02 3.76 30.67
N GLY A 370 -1.30 4.63 29.95
CA GLY A 370 0.11 4.45 29.56
C GLY A 370 0.31 4.50 28.03
N VAL A 371 1.32 5.18 27.50
CA VAL A 371 2.70 5.23 27.98
C VAL A 371 3.38 6.58 27.60
N HIS A 372 4.19 7.12 28.52
CA HIS A 372 5.24 8.17 28.30
C HIS A 372 4.93 9.69 28.18
N ALA A 373 3.71 10.19 28.42
CA ALA A 373 3.51 11.63 28.66
C ALA A 373 4.25 12.17 29.92
N GLY A 374 4.61 11.31 30.87
CA GLY A 374 5.48 11.67 32.00
C GLY A 374 6.97 11.76 31.65
N GLN A 375 7.35 11.58 30.38
CA GLN A 375 8.76 11.55 29.95
C GLN A 375 9.20 12.70 29.05
N ILE A 376 8.31 13.62 28.65
CA ILE A 376 8.74 14.93 28.14
C ILE A 376 8.59 15.96 29.26
N GLY A 377 9.65 16.73 29.47
CA GLY A 377 9.66 17.85 30.39
C GLY A 377 10.33 19.06 29.76
N LEU A 378 10.52 20.10 30.58
CA LEU A 378 11.25 21.30 30.23
C LEU A 378 12.35 21.52 31.27
N SER A 379 13.58 21.78 30.83
CA SER A 379 14.69 22.14 31.70
C SER A 379 14.54 23.57 32.22
N SER A 380 15.26 23.92 33.29
CA SER A 380 15.36 25.30 33.78
C SER A 380 15.88 26.29 32.72
N SER A 381 16.63 25.79 31.74
CA SER A 381 17.16 26.56 30.60
C SER A 381 16.23 26.57 29.38
N LYS A 382 14.95 26.20 29.55
CA LYS A 382 13.93 26.16 28.48
C LYS A 382 14.25 25.23 27.31
N PHE A 383 15.01 24.17 27.53
CA PHE A 383 15.18 23.09 26.57
C PHE A 383 14.30 21.90 26.92
N CYS A 384 13.69 21.25 25.93
CA CYS A 384 12.90 20.05 26.12
C CYS A 384 13.77 18.92 26.67
N THR A 385 13.24 18.17 27.62
CA THR A 385 13.94 17.03 28.24
C THR A 385 13.20 15.74 27.96
N LYS A 386 13.95 14.65 27.90
CA LYS A 386 13.45 13.29 27.67
C LYS A 386 13.90 12.39 28.82
N SER A 387 12.94 11.85 29.58
CA SER A 387 13.20 11.05 30.79
C SER A 387 13.01 9.55 30.56
N GLY A 388 14.07 8.85 30.15
CA GLY A 388 14.11 7.39 30.02
C GLY A 388 14.71 6.71 31.27
N LYS A 389 15.67 5.78 31.07
CA LYS A 389 16.55 5.31 32.16
C LYS A 389 17.42 6.44 32.75
N HIS A 390 17.70 7.44 31.93
CA HIS A 390 18.31 8.71 32.31
C HIS A 390 17.47 9.84 31.71
N THR A 391 17.42 10.98 32.38
CA THR A 391 16.88 12.22 31.78
C THR A 391 17.98 12.89 30.98
N CYS A 392 17.70 13.17 29.70
CA CYS A 392 18.57 13.95 28.83
C CYS A 392 17.91 15.25 28.40
N THR A 393 18.72 16.22 27.99
CA THR A 393 18.26 17.48 27.40
C THR A 393 18.38 17.38 25.88
N THR A 394 17.38 17.87 25.17
CA THR A 394 17.36 17.90 23.70
C THR A 394 17.82 19.27 23.20
N GLU A 395 18.11 19.39 21.90
CA GLU A 395 18.47 20.67 21.27
C GLU A 395 17.27 21.64 21.08
N VAL A 396 16.05 21.21 21.42
CA VAL A 396 14.80 21.95 21.16
C VAL A 396 14.49 22.91 22.31
N GLN A 397 14.35 24.21 22.01
CA GLN A 397 13.91 25.22 22.98
C GLN A 397 12.40 25.42 22.96
N ALA A 398 11.79 25.51 24.16
CA ALA A 398 10.37 25.73 24.33
C ALA A 398 10.02 26.58 25.56
N GLU A 399 8.88 27.25 25.48
CA GLU A 399 8.34 28.13 26.53
C GLU A 399 7.55 27.37 27.61
N SER A 400 7.02 26.18 27.27
CA SER A 400 6.34 25.28 28.20
C SER A 400 6.53 23.81 27.80
N VAL A 401 6.01 22.87 28.60
CA VAL A 401 6.03 21.44 28.26
C VAL A 401 5.08 21.15 27.08
N GLU A 402 3.99 21.89 26.95
CA GLU A 402 3.07 21.84 25.80
C GLU A 402 3.77 22.34 24.52
N ASP A 403 4.52 23.43 24.59
CA ASP A 403 5.34 23.93 23.48
C ASP A 403 6.46 22.94 23.11
N CYS A 404 7.01 22.20 24.08
CA CYS A 404 7.88 21.06 23.80
C CYS A 404 7.18 19.97 22.99
N TYR A 405 5.95 19.60 23.36
CA TYR A 405 5.18 18.63 22.59
C TYR A 405 4.90 19.10 21.16
N VAL A 406 4.55 20.37 20.97
CA VAL A 406 4.31 20.95 19.62
C VAL A 406 5.60 20.95 18.79
N LYS A 407 6.72 21.42 19.33
CA LYS A 407 7.98 21.49 18.57
C LYS A 407 8.59 20.12 18.29
N LEU A 408 8.53 19.19 19.25
CA LEU A 408 8.94 17.80 19.02
C LEU A 408 8.00 17.10 18.04
N ALA A 409 6.72 17.47 18.00
CA ALA A 409 5.77 17.01 16.98
C ALA A 409 6.13 17.52 15.59
N GLU A 410 6.53 18.78 15.46
CA GLU A 410 6.93 19.41 14.19
C GLU A 410 8.18 18.77 13.58
N MET A 411 9.13 18.29 14.40
CA MET A 411 10.35 17.62 13.93
C MET A 411 10.14 16.33 13.13
N ASP A 412 8.96 15.70 13.26
CA ASP A 412 8.60 14.46 12.55
C ASP A 412 9.57 13.27 12.81
N LEU A 413 10.25 13.30 13.96
CA LEU A 413 11.13 12.23 14.43
C LEU A 413 10.41 11.36 15.48
N PRO A 414 10.65 10.05 15.53
CA PRO A 414 10.22 9.24 16.65
C PRO A 414 10.88 9.69 17.93
N TYR A 415 10.15 9.48 19.02
CA TYR A 415 10.64 9.67 20.38
C TYR A 415 12.04 9.06 20.61
N GLY A 416 12.32 7.90 20.01
CA GLY A 416 13.61 7.21 20.08
C GLY A 416 14.80 7.97 19.50
N LEU A 417 14.62 8.69 18.38
CA LEU A 417 15.70 9.33 17.60
C LEU A 417 15.93 10.81 17.96
N ILE A 418 15.16 11.38 18.89
CA ILE A 418 15.44 12.71 19.44
C ILE A 418 16.84 12.70 20.07
N LYS A 419 17.75 13.52 19.53
CA LYS A 419 19.13 13.65 20.03
C LYS A 419 19.14 14.19 21.46
N CYS A 420 19.89 13.50 22.31
CA CYS A 420 20.26 13.94 23.64
C CYS A 420 21.63 14.64 23.58
N GLN A 421 21.77 15.73 24.33
CA GLN A 421 23.07 16.29 24.73
C GLN A 421 23.65 15.53 25.95
#